data_AF-A0A9D5UTE9-F1
#
_entry.id   AF-A0A9D5UTE9-F1
#
_cell.length_a   1.000
_cell.length_b   1.000
_cell.length_c   1.000
_cell.angle_alpha   90.00
_cell.angle_beta   90.00
_cell.angle_gamma   90.00
#
_symmetry.space_group_name_H-M   'P 1'
#
loop_
_entity.id
_entity.type
_entity.pdbx_description
1 polymer ?
#
loop_
_entity_poly.entity_id
_entity_poly.type
_entity_poly.pdbx_seq_one_letter_code
_entity_poly.pdbx_strand_id
1 'polypeptide(L)'
;MALTTKSETELASGAVFDSYAYVRRLRDAGMDEELAAIQAEQFAAVIETRLASKRDLLETEARLRVAIAAIDAKLEATKAGLQKEIETCKISLQKEAETNKNELKRDMKEMELRMIIKMGAMILASVGMIIGFMRAFPTPVQLVNMPQEVRSPTPIPATPVPPANGR
;
A
#
# COMPACT_ATOMS: atom_id res chain seq x y z
N MET A 1 -30.85 -27.26 -12.76
CA MET A 1 -31.51 -25.95 -12.56
C MET A 1 -33.00 -26.09 -12.84
N ALA A 2 -33.80 -26.57 -11.88
CA ALA A 2 -35.26 -26.75 -12.06
C ALA A 2 -35.96 -26.94 -10.70
N LEU A 3 -35.84 -25.97 -9.78
CA LEU A 3 -36.45 -26.06 -8.45
C LEU A 3 -37.17 -24.78 -7.99
N THR A 4 -37.44 -23.81 -8.87
CA THR A 4 -37.94 -22.48 -8.44
C THR A 4 -39.34 -22.12 -8.92
N THR A 5 -40.14 -23.05 -9.47
CA THR A 5 -41.45 -22.69 -10.06
C THR A 5 -42.66 -23.09 -9.21
N LYS A 6 -42.47 -23.90 -8.15
CA LYS A 6 -43.61 -24.39 -7.34
C LYS A 6 -43.97 -23.48 -6.16
N SER A 7 -43.06 -22.60 -5.73
CA SER A 7 -43.28 -21.66 -4.63
C SER A 7 -43.91 -20.33 -5.06
N GLU A 8 -43.75 -19.92 -6.32
CA GLU A 8 -44.31 -18.66 -6.83
C GLU A 8 -45.84 -18.72 -7.00
N THR A 9 -46.40 -19.90 -7.25
CA THR A 9 -47.85 -20.08 -7.43
C THR A 9 -48.63 -20.18 -6.12
N GLU A 10 -48.03 -20.67 -5.03
CA GLU A 10 -48.69 -20.65 -3.70
C GLU A 10 -48.61 -19.27 -3.03
N LEU A 11 -47.56 -18.49 -3.29
CA LEU A 11 -47.45 -17.09 -2.84
C LEU A 11 -48.37 -16.13 -3.63
N ALA A 12 -48.82 -16.53 -4.83
CA ALA A 12 -49.75 -15.75 -5.66
C ALA A 12 -51.23 -15.95 -5.28
N SER A 13 -51.57 -16.89 -4.40
CA SER A 13 -52.87 -16.91 -3.71
C SER A 13 -52.85 -15.88 -2.57
N GLY A 14 -52.52 -14.63 -2.91
CA GLY A 14 -52.54 -13.52 -1.98
C GLY A 14 -53.97 -13.35 -1.49
N ALA A 15 -54.21 -13.76 -0.24
CA ALA A 15 -55.40 -13.56 0.58
C ALA A 15 -56.56 -12.84 -0.13
N VAL A 16 -57.20 -13.53 -1.09
CA VAL A 16 -58.42 -13.00 -1.72
C VAL A 16 -59.49 -13.12 -0.66
N PHE A 17 -59.84 -11.99 -0.04
CA PHE A 17 -60.90 -11.96 0.95
C PHE A 17 -62.22 -12.31 0.26
N ASP A 18 -62.71 -13.52 0.49
CA ASP A 18 -63.98 -13.97 -0.03
C ASP A 18 -65.12 -13.45 0.88
N SER A 19 -65.61 -12.26 0.55
CA SER A 19 -66.72 -11.62 1.26
C SER A 19 -67.95 -12.53 1.31
N TYR A 20 -68.23 -13.32 0.27
CA TYR A 20 -69.41 -14.19 0.23
C TYR A 20 -69.29 -15.37 1.21
N ALA A 21 -68.14 -16.05 1.22
CA ALA A 21 -67.88 -17.11 2.19
C ALA A 21 -67.87 -16.56 3.63
N TYR A 22 -67.42 -15.32 3.84
CA TYR A 22 -67.42 -14.66 5.14
C TYR A 22 -68.84 -14.33 5.64
N VAL A 23 -69.69 -13.73 4.80
CA VAL A 23 -71.12 -13.49 5.11
C VAL A 23 -71.84 -14.78 5.46
N ARG A 24 -71.62 -15.85 4.68
CA ARG A 24 -72.23 -17.16 4.95
C ARG A 24 -71.85 -17.69 6.34
N ARG A 25 -70.58 -17.57 6.75
CA ARG A 25 -70.13 -18.02 8.07
C ARG A 25 -70.75 -17.19 9.21
N LEU A 26 -70.91 -15.88 9.01
CA LEU A 26 -71.55 -15.00 10.00
C LEU A 26 -73.04 -15.35 10.16
N ARG A 27 -73.74 -15.60 9.07
CA ARG A 27 -75.13 -16.06 9.08
C ARG A 27 -75.29 -17.42 9.75
N ASP A 28 -74.43 -18.39 9.40
CA ASP A 28 -74.45 -19.73 10.00
C ASP A 28 -74.11 -19.68 11.51
N ALA A 29 -73.47 -18.60 11.98
CA ALA A 29 -73.23 -18.30 13.40
C ALA A 29 -74.39 -17.53 14.09
N GLY A 30 -75.50 -17.28 13.38
CA GLY A 30 -76.70 -16.63 13.93
C GLY A 30 -76.72 -15.10 13.82
N MET A 31 -75.81 -14.50 13.05
CA MET A 31 -75.84 -13.06 12.75
C MET A 31 -76.89 -12.76 11.66
N ASP A 32 -77.59 -11.64 11.78
CA ASP A 32 -78.53 -11.17 10.76
C ASP A 32 -77.83 -10.92 9.41
N GLU A 33 -78.50 -11.24 8.30
CA GLU A 33 -77.90 -11.26 6.96
C GLU A 33 -77.47 -9.87 6.49
N GLU A 34 -78.23 -8.82 6.81
CA GLU A 34 -77.84 -7.44 6.49
C GLU A 34 -76.61 -7.02 7.31
N LEU A 35 -76.58 -7.37 8.59
CA LEU A 35 -75.47 -7.05 9.48
C LEU A 35 -74.18 -7.77 9.05
N ALA A 36 -74.30 -9.04 8.67
CA ALA A 36 -73.20 -9.85 8.17
C ALA A 36 -72.63 -9.28 6.85
N ALA A 37 -73.49 -8.84 5.93
CA ALA A 37 -73.08 -8.21 4.68
C ALA A 37 -72.34 -6.88 4.92
N ILE A 38 -72.88 -6.01 5.78
CA ILE A 38 -72.23 -4.74 6.13
C ILE A 38 -70.85 -4.98 6.74
N GLN A 39 -70.74 -5.95 7.65
CA GLN A 39 -69.46 -6.27 8.30
C GLN A 39 -68.43 -6.82 7.30
N ALA A 40 -68.87 -7.68 6.37
CA ALA A 40 -68.01 -8.20 5.31
C ALA A 40 -67.51 -7.09 4.38
N GLU A 41 -68.37 -6.15 4.02
CA GLU A 41 -68.03 -5.00 3.17
C GLU A 41 -67.03 -4.06 3.86
N GLN A 42 -67.24 -3.75 5.14
CA GLN A 42 -66.29 -2.94 5.92
C GLN A 42 -64.92 -3.64 6.04
N PHE A 43 -64.90 -4.96 6.26
CA PHE A 43 -63.65 -5.70 6.30
C PHE A 43 -62.95 -5.76 4.95
N ALA A 44 -63.69 -5.95 3.85
CA ALA A 44 -63.15 -5.90 2.50
C ALA A 44 -62.51 -4.53 2.21
N ALA A 45 -63.20 -3.43 2.56
CA ALA A 45 -62.69 -2.08 2.39
C ALA A 45 -61.40 -1.82 3.22
N VAL A 46 -61.34 -2.32 4.46
CA VAL A 46 -60.14 -2.20 5.32
C VAL A 46 -58.97 -3.01 4.76
N ILE A 47 -59.24 -4.19 4.20
CA ILE A 47 -58.23 -5.05 3.58
C ILE A 47 -57.69 -4.36 2.32
N GLU A 48 -58.54 -3.87 1.43
CA GLU A 48 -58.12 -3.14 0.22
C GLU A 48 -57.33 -1.87 0.52
N THR A 49 -57.66 -1.14 1.59
CA THR A 49 -56.97 0.10 1.96
C THR A 49 -55.64 -0.12 2.71
N ARG A 50 -55.45 -1.26 3.37
CA ARG A 50 -54.22 -1.57 4.13
C ARG A 50 -53.23 -2.47 3.41
N LEU A 51 -53.67 -3.19 2.37
CA LEU A 51 -52.76 -3.95 1.52
C LEU A 51 -52.03 -3.01 0.57
N ALA A 52 -50.70 -3.06 0.60
CA ALA A 52 -49.89 -2.47 -0.45
C ALA A 52 -50.36 -3.02 -1.81
N SER A 53 -50.74 -2.13 -2.72
CA SER A 53 -51.18 -2.56 -4.03
C SER A 53 -49.99 -3.17 -4.78
N LYS A 54 -50.27 -4.06 -5.75
CA LYS A 54 -49.21 -4.58 -6.65
C LYS A 54 -48.44 -3.45 -7.34
N ARG A 55 -49.09 -2.30 -7.56
CA ARG A 55 -48.47 -1.10 -8.13
C ARG A 55 -47.42 -0.51 -7.20
N ASP A 56 -47.70 -0.42 -5.89
CA ASP A 56 -46.76 0.10 -4.90
C ASP A 56 -45.52 -0.79 -4.77
N LEU A 57 -45.71 -2.12 -4.87
CA LEU A 57 -44.60 -3.08 -4.89
C LEU A 57 -43.72 -2.90 -6.14
N LEU A 58 -44.33 -2.71 -7.32
CA LEU A 58 -43.56 -2.48 -8.55
C LEU A 58 -42.82 -1.14 -8.52
N GLU A 59 -43.43 -0.09 -7.97
CA GLU A 59 -42.79 1.21 -7.82
C GLU A 59 -41.60 1.15 -6.86
N THR A 60 -41.77 0.48 -5.71
CA THR A 60 -40.69 0.29 -4.74
C THR A 60 -39.57 -0.58 -5.32
N GLU A 61 -39.89 -1.64 -6.05
CA GLU A 61 -38.90 -2.46 -6.75
C GLU A 61 -38.11 -1.63 -7.79
N ALA A 62 -38.80 -0.84 -8.61
CA ALA A 62 -38.15 0.04 -9.58
C ALA A 62 -37.23 1.05 -8.90
N ARG A 63 -37.68 1.66 -7.80
CA ARG A 63 -36.88 2.60 -7.01
C ARG A 63 -35.65 1.94 -6.40
N LEU A 64 -35.79 0.72 -5.88
CA LEU A 64 -34.67 -0.05 -5.34
C LEU A 64 -33.66 -0.41 -6.41
N ARG A 65 -34.11 -0.84 -7.60
CA ARG A 65 -33.20 -1.12 -8.73
C ARG A 65 -32.40 0.11 -9.14
N VAL A 66 -33.05 1.28 -9.21
CA VAL A 66 -32.36 2.55 -9.49
C VAL A 66 -31.36 2.90 -8.39
N ALA A 67 -31.73 2.73 -7.12
CA ALA A 67 -30.83 3.00 -6.00
C ALA A 67 -29.61 2.07 -6.01
N ILE A 68 -29.79 0.78 -6.30
CA ILE A 68 -28.70 -0.20 -6.45
C ILE A 68 -27.76 0.24 -7.57
N ALA A 69 -28.28 0.52 -8.76
CA ALA A 69 -27.46 0.98 -9.89
C ALA A 69 -26.70 2.27 -9.58
N ALA A 70 -27.32 3.20 -8.84
CA ALA A 70 -26.66 4.43 -8.40
C ALA A 70 -25.55 4.17 -7.38
N ILE A 71 -25.70 3.20 -6.49
CA ILE A 71 -24.67 2.80 -5.52
C ILE A 71 -23.51 2.12 -6.25
N ASP A 72 -23.78 1.21 -7.20
CA ASP A 72 -22.75 0.55 -8.00
C ASP A 72 -21.91 1.57 -8.79
N ALA A 73 -22.56 2.57 -9.39
CA ALA A 73 -21.86 3.64 -10.10
C ALA A 73 -20.97 4.47 -9.15
N LYS A 74 -21.43 4.78 -7.94
CA LYS A 74 -20.64 5.50 -6.93
C LYS A 74 -19.47 4.64 -6.43
N LEU A 75 -19.66 3.34 -6.29
CA LEU A 75 -18.62 2.41 -5.86
C LEU A 75 -17.50 2.35 -6.91
N GLU A 76 -17.83 2.18 -8.19
CA GLU A 76 -16.82 2.17 -9.25
C GLU A 76 -16.13 3.54 -9.40
N ALA A 77 -16.86 4.65 -9.25
CA ALA A 77 -16.25 5.99 -9.27
C ALA A 77 -15.26 6.21 -8.12
N THR A 78 -15.61 5.81 -6.89
CA THR A 78 -14.73 5.92 -5.72
C THR A 78 -13.51 5.01 -5.83
N LYS A 79 -13.69 3.79 -6.32
CA LYS A 79 -12.59 2.85 -6.60
C LYS A 79 -11.63 3.40 -7.64
N ALA A 80 -12.13 3.95 -8.75
CA ALA A 80 -11.30 4.59 -9.78
C ALA A 80 -10.55 5.81 -9.22
N GLY A 81 -11.21 6.62 -8.37
CA GLY A 81 -10.58 7.73 -7.67
C GLY A 81 -9.42 7.29 -6.78
N LEU A 82 -9.66 6.29 -5.93
CA LEU A 82 -8.64 5.74 -5.03
C LEU A 82 -7.46 5.13 -5.79
N GLN A 83 -7.71 4.41 -6.89
CA GLN A 83 -6.64 3.87 -7.74
C GLN A 83 -5.76 5.00 -8.29
N LYS A 84 -6.36 6.07 -8.79
CA LYS A 84 -5.64 7.23 -9.30
C LYS A 84 -4.82 7.94 -8.22
N GLU A 85 -5.38 8.09 -7.02
CA GLU A 85 -4.67 8.68 -5.88
C GLU A 85 -3.47 7.82 -5.45
N ILE A 86 -3.64 6.49 -5.40
CA ILE A 86 -2.55 5.56 -5.12
C ILE A 86 -1.43 5.68 -6.16
N GLU A 87 -1.76 5.71 -7.45
CA GLU A 87 -0.77 5.89 -8.52
C GLU A 87 -0.04 7.23 -8.41
N THR A 88 -0.78 8.30 -8.16
CA THR A 88 -0.21 9.64 -7.99
C THR A 88 0.72 9.70 -6.78
N CYS A 89 0.31 9.13 -5.65
CA CYS A 89 1.10 9.04 -4.42
C CYS A 89 2.36 8.19 -4.61
N LYS A 90 2.26 7.08 -5.36
CA LYS A 90 3.41 6.24 -5.70
C LYS A 90 4.44 7.02 -6.54
N ILE A 91 3.98 7.77 -7.54
CA ILE A 91 4.86 8.58 -8.38
C ILE A 91 5.51 9.70 -7.56
N SER A 92 4.77 10.39 -6.69
CA SER A 92 5.34 11.45 -5.84
C SER A 92 6.39 10.91 -4.88
N LEU A 93 6.12 9.79 -4.21
CA LEU A 93 7.08 9.16 -3.31
C LEU A 93 8.34 8.67 -4.03
N GLN A 94 8.21 8.12 -5.24
CA GLN A 94 9.36 7.74 -6.05
C GLN A 94 10.21 8.96 -6.42
N LYS A 95 9.57 10.05 -6.83
CA LYS A 95 10.25 11.30 -7.16
C LYS A 95 10.99 11.87 -5.95
N GLU A 96 10.34 11.93 -4.79
CA GLU A 96 10.95 12.42 -3.55
C GLU A 96 12.14 11.55 -3.10
N ALA A 97 12.04 10.23 -3.24
CA ALA A 97 13.14 9.33 -2.97
C ALA A 97 14.35 9.58 -3.91
N GLU A 98 14.09 9.80 -5.20
CA GLU A 98 15.13 10.13 -6.17
C GLU A 98 15.77 11.50 -5.91
N THR A 99 14.98 12.52 -5.58
CA THR A 99 15.51 13.85 -5.24
C THR A 99 16.39 13.79 -4.00
N ASN A 100 15.92 13.15 -2.92
CA ASN A 100 16.68 13.01 -1.68
C ASN A 100 17.99 12.24 -1.91
N LYS A 101 17.96 11.18 -2.73
CA LYS A 101 19.16 10.42 -3.08
C LYS A 101 20.16 11.27 -3.86
N ASN A 102 19.69 12.12 -4.77
CA ASN A 102 20.54 12.99 -5.57
C ASN A 102 21.12 14.14 -4.74
N GLU A 103 20.35 14.71 -3.83
CA GLU A 103 20.81 15.71 -2.85
C GLU A 103 21.87 15.12 -1.94
N LEU A 104 21.61 13.96 -1.33
CA LEU A 104 22.58 13.30 -0.46
C LEU A 104 23.89 12.96 -1.18
N LYS A 105 23.82 12.52 -2.45
CA LYS A 105 25.01 12.30 -3.29
C LYS A 105 25.77 13.59 -3.58
N ARG A 106 25.07 14.70 -3.80
CA ARG A 106 25.68 16.00 -4.04
C ARG A 106 26.40 16.48 -2.78
N ASP A 107 25.73 16.40 -1.63
CA ASP A 107 26.29 16.83 -0.34
C ASP A 107 27.53 16.02 0.02
N MET A 108 27.52 14.71 -0.25
CA MET A 108 28.68 13.85 -0.04
C MET A 108 29.87 14.27 -0.91
N LYS A 109 29.65 14.56 -2.21
CA LYS A 109 30.71 15.07 -3.10
C LYS A 109 31.22 16.45 -2.68
N GLU A 110 30.32 17.34 -2.25
CA GLU A 110 30.71 18.65 -1.77
C GLU A 110 31.57 18.54 -0.51
N MET A 111 31.21 17.63 0.40
CA MET A 111 31.99 17.34 1.59
C MET A 111 33.37 16.78 1.25
N GLU A 112 33.46 15.83 0.32
CA GLU A 112 34.73 15.29 -0.18
C GLU A 112 35.63 16.40 -0.75
N LEU A 113 35.09 17.28 -1.60
CA LEU A 113 35.82 18.39 -2.19
C LEU A 113 36.31 19.38 -1.14
N ARG A 114 35.44 19.80 -0.20
CA ARG A 114 35.82 20.70 0.90
C ARG A 114 36.91 20.07 1.76
N MET A 115 36.86 18.75 1.99
CA MET A 115 37.88 18.04 2.77
C MET A 115 39.21 17.97 2.03
N ILE A 116 39.21 17.63 0.73
CA ILE A 116 40.41 17.61 -0.11
C ILE A 116 41.07 19.00 -0.13
N ILE A 117 40.29 20.07 -0.29
CA ILE A 117 40.82 21.44 -0.31
C ILE A 117 41.43 21.81 1.04
N LYS A 118 40.73 21.55 2.15
CA LYS A 118 41.22 21.85 3.51
C LYS A 118 42.48 21.06 3.85
N MET A 119 42.49 19.76 3.57
CA MET A 119 43.65 18.89 3.85
C MET A 119 44.84 19.23 2.95
N GLY A 120 44.60 19.48 1.66
CA GLY A 120 45.65 19.90 0.72
C GLY A 120 46.29 21.22 1.13
N ALA A 121 45.50 22.20 1.57
CA ALA A 121 46.02 23.46 2.08
C ALA A 121 46.90 23.29 3.32
N MET A 122 46.51 22.43 4.28
CA MET A 122 47.33 22.14 5.47
C MET A 122 48.65 21.44 5.14
N ILE A 123 48.63 20.51 4.17
CA ILE A 123 49.86 19.83 3.71
C ILE A 123 50.80 20.85 3.06
N LEU A 124 50.29 21.70 2.17
CA LEU A 124 51.12 22.74 1.53
C LEU A 124 51.68 23.74 2.54
N ALA A 125 50.88 24.15 3.53
CA ALA A 125 51.33 25.05 4.60
C ALA A 125 52.45 24.41 5.45
N SER A 126 52.28 23.15 5.86
CA SER A 126 53.29 22.44 6.66
C SER A 126 54.59 22.19 5.90
N VAL A 127 54.51 21.78 4.63
CA VAL A 127 55.70 21.61 3.76
C VAL A 127 56.41 22.95 3.54
N GLY A 128 55.66 24.03 3.28
CA GLY A 128 56.22 25.37 3.13
C GLY A 128 56.97 25.85 4.38
N MET A 129 56.45 25.53 5.57
CA MET A 129 57.09 25.84 6.84
C MET A 129 58.42 25.09 7.02
N ILE A 130 58.46 23.79 6.67
CA ILE A 130 59.69 22.98 6.73
C ILE A 130 60.76 23.54 5.78
N ILE A 131 60.40 23.87 4.55
CA ILE A 131 61.33 24.46 3.57
C ILE A 131 61.88 25.80 4.07
N GLY A 132 61.00 26.66 4.59
CA GLY A 132 61.40 27.94 5.19
C GLY A 132 62.40 27.74 6.34
N PHE A 133 62.14 26.76 7.20
CA PHE A 133 63.03 26.40 8.31
C PHE A 133 64.40 25.90 7.83
N MET A 134 64.44 24.96 6.87
CA MET A 134 65.69 24.43 6.30
C MET A 134 66.56 25.51 5.65
N ARG A 135 65.93 26.55 5.08
CA ARG A 135 66.65 27.66 4.44
C ARG A 135 67.15 28.69 5.46
N ALA A 136 66.41 28.93 6.53
CA ALA A 136 66.82 29.84 7.61
C ALA A 136 67.93 29.25 8.49
N PHE A 137 67.94 27.93 8.68
CA PHE A 137 68.94 27.20 9.45
C PHE A 137 69.63 26.17 8.54
N PRO A 138 70.64 26.56 7.74
CA PRO A 138 71.43 25.60 6.98
C PRO A 138 72.10 24.67 7.98
N THR A 139 71.59 23.45 8.11
CA THR A 139 72.26 22.44 8.93
C THR A 139 73.64 22.22 8.33
N PRO A 140 74.74 22.49 9.07
CA PRO A 140 76.04 22.05 8.61
C PRO A 140 75.94 20.53 8.48
N VAL A 141 76.09 20.02 7.26
CA VAL A 141 76.23 18.59 7.02
C VAL A 141 77.53 18.18 7.70
N GLN A 142 77.43 17.81 8.98
CA GLN A 142 78.47 17.09 9.67
C GLN A 142 78.53 15.74 8.96
N LEU A 143 79.49 15.56 8.06
CA LEU A 143 79.90 14.22 7.65
C LEU A 143 80.33 13.52 8.94
N VAL A 144 79.40 12.76 9.54
CA VAL A 144 79.75 11.76 10.52
C VAL A 144 80.58 10.74 9.75
N ASN A 145 81.91 10.89 9.85
CA ASN A 145 82.84 9.82 9.52
C ASN A 145 82.49 8.66 10.45
N MET A 146 81.66 7.74 9.96
CA MET A 146 81.51 6.46 10.61
C MET A 146 82.90 5.81 10.64
N PRO A 147 83.40 5.31 11.79
CA PRO A 147 84.52 4.40 11.76
C PRO A 147 84.14 3.25 10.83
N GLN A 148 84.97 3.03 9.81
CA GLN A 148 84.89 1.83 8.98
C GLN A 148 85.06 0.63 9.91
N GLU A 149 83.95 0.08 10.38
CA GLU A 149 83.95 -1.23 11.02
C GLU A 149 84.28 -2.21 9.91
N VAL A 150 85.56 -2.59 9.84
CA VAL A 150 86.05 -3.68 9.00
C VAL A 150 85.35 -4.94 9.48
N ARG A 151 84.16 -5.21 8.92
CA ARG A 151 83.50 -6.50 9.04
C ARG A 151 84.38 -7.52 8.35
N SER A 152 85.20 -8.19 9.14
CA SER A 152 85.80 -9.47 8.77
C SER A 152 84.70 -10.41 8.25
N PRO A 153 84.88 -11.05 7.08
CA PRO A 153 83.86 -11.93 6.52
C PRO A 153 83.60 -13.09 7.49
N THR A 154 82.35 -13.21 7.94
CA THR A 154 81.89 -14.38 8.68
C THR A 154 82.02 -15.62 7.80
N PRO A 155 82.53 -16.75 8.31
CA PRO A 155 82.61 -17.99 7.54
C PRO A 155 81.21 -18.42 7.11
N ILE A 156 81.01 -18.65 5.81
CA ILE A 156 79.78 -19.21 5.28
C ILE A 156 79.65 -20.64 5.84
N PRO A 157 78.57 -20.99 6.56
CA PRO A 157 78.32 -22.37 6.93
C PRO A 157 78.05 -23.18 5.65
N ALA A 158 78.85 -24.22 5.43
CA ALA A 158 78.72 -25.13 4.30
C ALA A 158 77.30 -25.70 4.25
N THR A 159 76.58 -25.45 3.17
CA THR A 159 75.32 -26.13 2.89
C THR A 159 75.60 -27.60 2.61
N PRO A 160 74.86 -28.54 3.21
CA PRO A 160 75.00 -29.96 2.90
C PRO A 160 74.50 -30.20 1.47
N VAL A 161 75.38 -30.75 0.63
CA VAL A 161 75.06 -31.19 -0.73
C VAL A 161 74.09 -32.38 -0.64
N PRO A 162 72.91 -32.33 -1.27
CA PRO A 162 72.00 -33.47 -1.32
C PRO A 162 72.59 -34.60 -2.17
N PRO A 163 72.38 -35.88 -1.80
CA PRO A 163 72.92 -37.02 -2.54
C PRO A 163 72.31 -37.09 -3.94
N ALA A 164 73.18 -37.00 -4.94
CA ALA A 164 72.86 -37.37 -6.31
C ALA A 164 72.66 -38.89 -6.36
N ASN A 165 71.43 -39.35 -6.54
CA ASN A 165 71.18 -40.72 -6.97
C ASN A 165 70.12 -40.74 -8.07
N GLY A 166 70.64 -40.95 -9.28
CA GLY A 166 69.91 -41.55 -10.38
C GLY A 166 70.29 -43.03 -10.50
N ARG A 167 69.31 -43.81 -10.94
CA ARG A 167 69.28 -45.25 -11.26
C ARG A 167 69.02 -46.20 -10.10
#